data_AF-A0A918WRB4-F1
#
_entry.id   AF-A0A918WRB4-F1
#
_cell.length_a   1.000
_cell.length_b   1.000
_cell.length_c   1.000
_cell.angle_alpha   90.00
_cell.angle_beta   90.00
_cell.angle_gamma   90.00
#
_symmetry.space_group_name_H-M   'P 1'
#
loop_
_entity.id
_entity.type
_entity.pdbx_description
1 polymer ?
#
loop_
_entity_poly.entity_id
_entity_poly.type
_entity_poly.pdbx_seq_one_letter_code
_entity_poly.pdbx_strand_id
1 'polypeptide(L)'
;MAATDETAIDATATDRPVTDGTVVTDRATAGAAAGPPVVAARLRDLARRTAPPPARATDERCDLCAEPVPPGHRHLLDLSGGPGVLCACRACSLLFDRREAGGRHYRLLPERRLRLDGHTIDDETWATLQVPVGLAFFVRDSTSARTTVGYPSPLGVTRSTVEPALWQDVTGGHPALAGLADDVEALLVHRTRPAHEHWIVPLDDCYRLAALVRTHWKGLGGGAEVHEHVGEFFTALARPAPGRAHHQEAP
;
A
#
# COMPACT_ATOMS: atom_id res chain seq x y z
N MET A 1 -59.07 40.18 -28.49
CA MET A 1 -59.09 39.79 -27.06
C MET A 1 -57.63 39.73 -26.63
N ALA A 2 -57.00 40.89 -26.42
CA ALA A 2 -56.93 41.65 -25.15
C ALA A 2 -56.16 40.86 -24.08
N ALA A 3 -55.19 41.37 -23.33
CA ALA A 3 -54.38 42.60 -23.24
C ALA A 3 -53.54 42.35 -21.95
N THR A 4 -52.19 42.46 -21.93
CA THR A 4 -51.38 43.52 -21.24
C THR A 4 -51.80 43.75 -19.77
N ASP A 5 -50.96 43.99 -18.76
CA ASP A 5 -49.59 44.44 -18.57
C ASP A 5 -49.31 44.29 -17.05
N GLU A 6 -48.09 44.42 -16.54
CA GLU A 6 -47.64 45.54 -15.67
C GLU A 6 -47.27 44.98 -14.28
N THR A 7 -46.26 45.40 -13.51
CA THR A 7 -45.20 46.41 -13.65
C THR A 7 -44.13 46.06 -12.62
N ALA A 8 -42.91 46.50 -12.86
CA ALA A 8 -41.82 46.50 -11.90
C ALA A 8 -41.59 47.91 -11.34
N ILE A 9 -40.86 47.96 -10.21
CA ILE A 9 -39.99 49.04 -9.69
C ILE A 9 -40.64 50.35 -9.20
N ASP A 10 -40.42 50.70 -7.93
CA ASP A 10 -39.52 51.78 -7.47
C ASP A 10 -39.97 52.36 -6.12
N ALA A 11 -39.01 52.63 -5.22
CA ALA A 11 -39.10 53.66 -4.19
C ALA A 11 -37.74 53.81 -3.46
N THR A 12 -37.02 54.80 -3.95
CA THR A 12 -35.90 55.54 -3.39
C THR A 12 -36.02 56.01 -1.92
N ALA A 13 -34.83 56.10 -1.27
CA ALA A 13 -34.38 57.15 -0.33
C ALA A 13 -35.06 57.20 1.08
N THR A 14 -34.50 57.70 2.19
CA THR A 14 -33.51 58.74 2.47
C THR A 14 -33.09 58.62 3.96
N ASP A 15 -31.80 58.83 4.24
CA ASP A 15 -31.15 59.54 5.36
C ASP A 15 -31.42 59.23 6.87
N ARG A 16 -30.31 59.43 7.61
CA ARG A 16 -29.99 59.31 9.05
C ARG A 16 -30.71 60.40 9.91
N PRO A 17 -30.26 60.74 11.15
CA PRO A 17 -29.68 59.99 12.29
C PRO A 17 -30.44 60.26 13.61
N VAL A 18 -30.27 59.44 14.67
CA VAL A 18 -30.41 59.94 16.06
C VAL A 18 -29.37 59.26 16.98
N THR A 19 -28.95 60.04 17.96
CA THR A 19 -27.75 60.07 18.80
C THR A 19 -27.81 59.26 20.10
N ASP A 20 -26.60 58.88 20.55
CA ASP A 20 -25.99 58.97 21.91
C ASP A 20 -26.74 58.46 23.17
N GLY A 21 -26.01 57.76 24.04
CA GLY A 21 -26.45 57.48 25.42
C GLY A 21 -25.95 56.21 26.10
N THR A 22 -24.69 56.23 26.54
CA THR A 22 -24.21 55.80 27.88
C THR A 22 -24.38 54.35 28.40
N VAL A 23 -23.24 53.64 28.43
CA VAL A 23 -22.58 52.89 29.55
C VAL A 23 -23.43 52.19 30.61
N VAL A 24 -23.21 50.88 30.81
CA VAL A 24 -22.83 50.25 32.11
C VAL A 24 -22.30 48.82 31.89
N THR A 25 -21.36 48.48 32.77
CA THR A 25 -20.41 47.36 32.94
C THR A 25 -21.01 45.94 33.07
N ASP A 26 -20.27 44.89 32.68
CA ASP A 26 -19.54 43.96 33.58
C ASP A 26 -18.78 42.84 32.82
N ARG A 27 -17.68 42.42 33.46
CA ARG A 27 -16.79 41.24 33.38
C ARG A 27 -16.93 40.14 32.29
N ALA A 28 -15.76 39.91 31.68
CA ALA A 28 -14.99 38.65 31.60
C ALA A 28 -15.63 37.36 31.06
N THR A 29 -15.03 36.81 29.98
CA THR A 29 -14.34 35.51 30.02
C THR A 29 -13.38 35.39 28.83
N ALA A 30 -12.15 34.97 29.12
CA ALA A 30 -11.08 34.74 28.16
C ALA A 30 -11.39 33.49 27.31
N GLY A 31 -11.29 33.64 25.99
CA GLY A 31 -11.45 32.55 25.02
C GLY A 31 -10.12 32.14 24.39
N ALA A 32 -9.90 30.83 24.35
CA ALA A 32 -9.03 30.05 23.46
C ALA A 32 -7.49 30.16 23.64
N ALA A 33 -6.94 29.21 24.39
CA ALA A 33 -5.52 28.86 24.35
C ALA A 33 -5.15 28.26 22.99
N ALA A 34 -4.29 28.94 22.23
CA ALA A 34 -3.58 28.39 21.10
C ALA A 34 -2.48 27.43 21.59
N GLY A 35 -2.54 26.15 21.20
CA GLY A 35 -1.47 25.19 21.46
C GLY A 35 -0.14 25.56 20.76
N PRO A 36 1.03 25.13 21.27
CA PRO A 36 2.31 25.65 20.84
C PRO A 36 2.74 25.15 19.44
N PRO A 37 3.51 25.94 18.67
CA PRO A 37 3.89 25.68 17.26
C PRO A 37 4.81 24.45 17.03
N VAL A 38 5.14 23.72 18.09
CA VAL A 38 6.14 22.64 18.08
C VAL A 38 5.62 21.38 17.38
N VAL A 39 4.31 21.11 17.46
CA VAL A 39 3.69 19.92 16.84
C VAL A 39 3.73 20.00 15.31
N ALA A 40 3.44 21.17 14.75
CA ALA A 40 3.51 21.43 13.32
C ALA A 40 4.95 21.41 12.79
N ALA A 41 5.93 21.87 13.58
CA ALA A 41 7.34 21.82 13.21
C ALA A 41 7.90 20.38 13.18
N ARG A 42 7.51 19.54 14.13
CA ARG A 42 7.89 18.11 14.19
C ARG A 42 7.29 17.30 13.02
N LEU A 43 6.06 17.61 12.61
CA LEU A 43 5.41 17.02 11.42
C LEU A 43 6.13 17.42 10.12
N ARG A 44 6.56 18.68 9.99
CA ARG A 44 7.35 19.14 8.83
C ARG A 44 8.75 18.52 8.80
N ASP A 45 9.36 18.27 9.95
CA ASP A 45 10.67 17.61 10.06
C ASP A 45 10.58 16.13 9.63
N LEU A 46 9.53 15.42 10.05
CA LEU A 46 9.26 14.05 9.59
C LEU A 46 9.00 13.98 8.07
N ALA A 47 8.25 14.94 7.53
CA ALA A 47 7.96 15.03 6.10
C ALA A 47 9.17 15.39 5.23
N ARG A 48 10.25 15.91 5.83
CA ARG A 48 11.51 16.28 5.16
C ARG A 48 12.61 15.23 5.29
N ARG A 49 12.35 14.10 5.98
CA ARG A 49 13.30 12.99 6.03
C ARG A 49 13.35 12.30 4.67
N THR A 50 14.23 12.79 3.81
CA THR A 50 14.59 12.15 2.55
C THR A 50 15.09 10.73 2.86
N ALA A 51 14.51 9.73 2.18
CA ALA A 51 15.04 8.38 2.22
C ALA A 51 16.52 8.39 1.79
N PRO A 52 17.40 7.59 2.42
CA PRO A 52 18.79 7.48 1.98
C PRO A 52 18.83 7.09 0.48
N PRO A 53 19.80 7.61 -0.29
CA PRO A 53 19.92 7.26 -1.71
C PRO A 53 20.04 5.75 -1.87
N PRO A 54 19.51 5.16 -2.96
CA PRO A 54 19.64 3.73 -3.20
C PRO A 54 21.12 3.35 -3.17
N ALA A 55 21.46 2.37 -2.33
CA ALA A 55 22.80 1.79 -2.33
C ALA A 55 23.14 1.37 -3.77
N ARG A 56 24.34 1.72 -4.24
CA ARG A 56 24.79 1.32 -5.59
C ARG A 56 24.63 -0.19 -5.72
N ALA A 57 24.03 -0.63 -6.82
CA ALA A 57 23.59 -2.00 -7.10
C ALA A 57 24.73 -3.04 -7.29
N THR A 58 25.84 -2.92 -6.57
CA THR A 58 27.02 -3.79 -6.72
C THR A 58 27.46 -4.49 -5.45
N ASP A 59 26.77 -4.30 -4.32
CA ASP A 59 27.17 -4.87 -3.01
C ASP A 59 26.04 -5.60 -2.27
N GLU A 60 24.94 -5.97 -2.95
CA GLU A 60 23.97 -6.87 -2.33
C GLU A 60 24.64 -8.23 -2.08
N ARG A 61 24.49 -8.75 -0.87
CA ARG A 61 25.07 -10.02 -0.43
C ARG A 61 23.99 -10.94 0.11
N CYS A 62 24.24 -12.24 0.01
CA CYS A 62 23.39 -13.26 0.59
C CYS A 62 23.40 -13.13 2.11
N ASP A 63 22.23 -13.05 2.74
CA ASP A 63 22.13 -12.89 4.20
C ASP A 63 22.56 -14.14 4.97
N LEU A 64 22.69 -15.28 4.28
CA LEU A 64 23.11 -16.55 4.89
C LEU A 64 24.61 -16.83 4.78
N CYS A 65 25.24 -16.47 3.67
CA CYS A 65 26.64 -16.82 3.39
C CYS A 65 27.52 -15.66 2.91
N ALA A 66 26.97 -14.44 2.83
CA ALA A 66 27.64 -13.22 2.36
C ALA A 66 28.17 -13.24 0.91
N GLU A 67 27.88 -14.29 0.13
CA GLU A 67 28.17 -14.35 -1.31
C GLU A 67 27.47 -13.18 -2.04
N PRO A 68 28.14 -12.47 -2.96
CA PRO A 68 27.49 -11.46 -3.79
C PRO A 68 26.28 -12.03 -4.53
N VAL A 69 25.18 -11.28 -4.54
CA VAL A 69 23.96 -11.69 -5.22
C VAL A 69 23.71 -10.83 -6.46
N PRO A 70 23.32 -11.42 -7.60
CA PRO A 70 23.03 -10.65 -8.80
C PRO A 70 21.70 -9.89 -8.65
N PRO A 71 21.46 -8.86 -9.49
CA PRO A 71 20.12 -8.30 -9.65
C PRO A 71 19.10 -9.39 -9.95
N GLY A 72 17.94 -9.31 -9.27
CA GLY A 72 16.90 -10.33 -9.39
C GLY A 72 17.25 -11.63 -8.67
N HIS A 73 18.09 -11.60 -7.63
CA HIS A 73 18.34 -12.76 -6.76
C HIS A 73 17.10 -13.16 -5.94
N ARG A 74 17.17 -14.30 -5.22
CA ARG A 74 15.98 -15.04 -4.72
C ARG A 74 15.84 -14.62 -3.28
N HIS A 75 14.64 -14.68 -2.77
CA HIS A 75 14.45 -14.38 -1.36
C HIS A 75 13.94 -15.58 -0.58
N LEU A 76 14.35 -15.64 0.67
CA LEU A 76 13.80 -16.53 1.68
C LEU A 76 12.97 -15.70 2.66
N LEU A 77 11.90 -16.29 3.18
CA LEU A 77 11.18 -15.76 4.32
C LEU A 77 11.70 -16.44 5.58
N ASP A 78 12.13 -15.65 6.57
CA ASP A 78 12.39 -16.12 7.93
C ASP A 78 11.07 -16.14 8.73
N LEU A 79 10.69 -17.30 9.24
CA LEU A 79 9.47 -17.50 10.04
C LEU A 79 9.72 -17.43 11.57
N SER A 80 10.96 -17.45 12.03
CA SER A 80 11.32 -17.53 13.45
C SER A 80 11.60 -16.17 14.08
N GLY A 81 12.05 -15.18 13.30
CA GLY A 81 12.46 -13.84 13.78
C GLY A 81 11.44 -12.72 13.57
N GLY A 82 10.27 -13.03 13.02
CA GLY A 82 9.35 -12.08 12.39
C GLY A 82 9.54 -12.08 10.86
N PRO A 83 8.56 -11.59 10.08
CA PRO A 83 8.51 -11.79 8.62
C PRO A 83 9.54 -10.92 7.88
N GLY A 84 10.81 -11.31 7.97
CA GLY A 84 11.93 -10.72 7.25
C GLY A 84 12.16 -11.48 5.95
N VAL A 85 12.25 -10.74 4.85
CA VAL A 85 12.67 -11.26 3.55
C VAL A 85 14.18 -11.14 3.46
N LEU A 86 14.85 -12.27 3.23
CA LEU A 86 16.30 -12.40 3.18
C LEU A 86 16.80 -12.62 1.76
N CYS A 87 17.85 -11.93 1.36
CA CYS A 87 18.55 -12.11 0.11
C CYS A 87 19.25 -13.47 0.08
N ALA A 88 19.02 -14.28 -0.96
CA ALA A 88 19.64 -15.59 -1.13
C ALA A 88 20.36 -15.71 -2.47
N CYS A 89 21.63 -16.14 -2.41
CA CYS A 89 22.39 -16.56 -3.58
C CYS A 89 21.83 -17.88 -4.14
N ARG A 90 22.27 -18.25 -5.36
CA ARG A 90 21.79 -19.46 -6.05
C ARG A 90 21.97 -20.74 -5.21
N ALA A 91 23.11 -20.90 -4.57
CA ALA A 91 23.40 -22.09 -3.77
C ALA A 91 22.46 -22.18 -2.55
N CYS A 92 22.29 -21.06 -1.82
CA CYS A 92 21.37 -20.99 -0.70
C CYS A 92 19.91 -21.21 -1.16
N SER A 93 19.46 -20.59 -2.26
CA SER A 93 18.10 -20.81 -2.74
C SER A 93 17.82 -22.27 -3.07
N LEU A 94 18.77 -22.99 -3.67
CA LEU A 94 18.63 -24.42 -3.97
C LEU A 94 18.59 -25.28 -2.70
N LEU A 95 19.36 -24.92 -1.69
CA LEU A 95 19.37 -25.62 -0.41
C LEU A 95 18.00 -25.50 0.28
N PHE A 96 17.41 -24.31 0.27
CA PHE A 96 16.15 -24.01 0.96
C PHE A 96 14.89 -24.21 0.09
N ASP A 97 15.04 -24.59 -1.18
CA ASP A 97 13.93 -25.00 -2.06
C ASP A 97 13.32 -26.35 -1.63
N ARG A 98 14.14 -27.22 -1.03
CA ARG A 98 13.66 -28.49 -0.48
C ARG A 98 13.04 -28.24 0.88
N ARG A 99 11.73 -28.48 1.00
CA ARG A 99 10.93 -28.39 2.24
C ARG A 99 11.58 -29.09 3.46
N GLU A 100 12.44 -30.08 3.22
CA GLU A 100 13.15 -30.87 4.23
C GLU A 100 14.49 -30.26 4.67
N ALA A 101 15.19 -29.52 3.80
CA ALA A 101 16.55 -29.02 4.06
C ALA A 101 16.56 -27.66 4.79
N GLY A 102 15.47 -26.90 4.70
CA GLY A 102 15.32 -25.58 5.35
C GLY A 102 14.67 -25.57 6.73
N GLY A 103 14.17 -26.72 7.19
CA GLY A 103 13.31 -26.81 8.37
C GLY A 103 12.02 -25.99 8.22
N ARG A 104 11.30 -25.79 9.33
CA ARG A 104 10.12 -24.89 9.39
C ARG A 104 10.50 -23.40 9.50
N HIS A 105 11.78 -23.07 9.42
CA HIS A 105 12.30 -21.72 9.69
C HIS A 105 12.34 -20.87 8.42
N TYR A 106 12.89 -21.41 7.33
CA TYR A 106 13.04 -20.66 6.09
C TYR A 106 12.13 -21.19 4.99
N ARG A 107 11.47 -20.29 4.27
CA ARG A 107 10.68 -20.62 3.09
C ARG A 107 11.17 -19.86 1.87
N LEU A 108 11.51 -20.56 0.80
CA LEU A 108 11.83 -19.91 -0.47
C LEU A 108 10.58 -19.24 -1.05
N LEU A 109 10.72 -17.97 -1.42
CA LEU A 109 9.66 -17.27 -2.13
C LEU A 109 9.55 -17.83 -3.57
N PRO A 110 8.32 -18.15 -4.02
CA PRO A 110 8.10 -18.62 -5.38
C PRO A 110 8.33 -17.50 -6.39
N GLU A 111 8.30 -17.83 -7.67
CA GLU A 111 8.36 -16.84 -8.76
C GLU A 111 7.01 -16.66 -9.44
N ARG A 112 5.99 -17.37 -8.97
CA ARG A 112 4.66 -17.42 -9.59
C ARG A 112 4.00 -16.06 -9.52
N ARG A 113 3.75 -15.47 -10.70
CA ARG A 113 2.89 -14.30 -10.88
C ARG A 113 1.71 -14.72 -11.76
N LEU A 114 0.50 -14.62 -11.22
CA LEU A 114 -0.73 -15.00 -11.92
C LEU A 114 -1.74 -13.86 -11.84
N ARG A 115 -2.15 -13.34 -12.99
CA ARG A 115 -3.26 -12.39 -13.08
C ARG A 115 -4.58 -13.13 -12.86
N LEU A 116 -5.48 -12.53 -12.09
CA LEU A 116 -6.79 -13.07 -11.76
C LEU A 116 -7.87 -12.34 -12.57
N ASP A 117 -7.97 -12.67 -13.85
CA ASP A 117 -8.96 -12.05 -14.73
C ASP A 117 -10.39 -12.44 -14.30
N GLY A 118 -11.29 -11.45 -14.27
CA GLY A 118 -12.66 -11.63 -13.82
C GLY A 118 -12.86 -11.67 -12.30
N HIS A 119 -11.79 -11.67 -11.50
CA HIS A 119 -11.91 -11.49 -10.06
C HIS A 119 -12.29 -10.03 -9.73
N THR A 120 -13.20 -9.87 -8.77
CA THR A 120 -13.69 -8.56 -8.34
C THR A 120 -13.86 -8.54 -6.83
N ILE A 121 -13.52 -7.40 -6.23
CA ILE A 121 -13.87 -7.05 -4.85
C ILE A 121 -14.74 -5.81 -4.96
N ASP A 122 -15.99 -5.91 -4.52
CA ASP A 122 -16.93 -4.79 -4.57
C ASP A 122 -16.52 -3.66 -3.60
N ASP A 123 -17.20 -2.53 -3.71
CA ASP A 123 -16.87 -1.32 -2.95
C ASP A 123 -17.21 -1.44 -1.46
N GLU A 124 -18.24 -2.21 -1.11
CA GLU A 124 -18.68 -2.42 0.27
C GLU A 124 -17.70 -3.34 1.01
N THR A 125 -17.33 -4.46 0.38
CA THR A 125 -16.29 -5.37 0.87
C THR A 125 -14.97 -4.62 1.10
N TRP A 126 -14.58 -3.76 0.16
CA TRP A 126 -13.34 -2.99 0.29
C TRP A 126 -13.39 -1.91 1.37
N ALA A 127 -14.51 -1.20 1.51
CA ALA A 127 -14.68 -0.23 2.57
C ALA A 127 -14.56 -0.87 3.96
N THR A 128 -15.05 -2.11 4.10
CA THR A 128 -14.97 -2.89 5.34
C THR A 128 -13.53 -3.24 5.72
N LEU A 129 -12.61 -3.36 4.74
CA LEU A 129 -11.18 -3.61 5.01
C LEU A 129 -10.47 -2.43 5.67
N GLN A 130 -11.05 -1.22 5.64
CA GLN A 130 -10.46 0.01 6.18
C GLN A 130 -9.08 0.34 5.55
N VAL A 131 -8.85 -0.06 4.29
CA VAL A 131 -7.62 0.28 3.56
C VAL A 131 -7.77 1.67 2.92
N PRO A 132 -6.97 2.68 3.33
CA PRO A 132 -7.18 4.08 2.93
C PRO A 132 -6.63 4.42 1.54
N VAL A 133 -6.03 3.45 0.85
CA VAL A 133 -5.37 3.62 -0.46
C VAL A 133 -5.88 2.55 -1.42
N GLY A 134 -5.85 2.78 -2.73
CA GLY A 134 -6.26 1.79 -3.72
C GLY A 134 -5.24 0.68 -3.99
N LEU A 135 -4.42 0.32 -3.00
CA LEU A 135 -3.37 -0.71 -3.09
C LEU A 135 -3.37 -1.54 -1.82
N ALA A 136 -3.48 -2.86 -1.94
CA ALA A 136 -3.40 -3.77 -0.81
C ALA A 136 -2.83 -5.11 -1.24
N PHE A 137 -2.24 -5.84 -0.29
CA PHE A 137 -1.89 -7.24 -0.47
C PHE A 137 -2.30 -8.07 0.74
N PHE A 138 -2.75 -9.30 0.49
CA PHE A 138 -3.26 -10.20 1.52
C PHE A 138 -2.37 -11.42 1.62
N VAL A 139 -1.95 -11.75 2.84
CA VAL A 139 -1.09 -12.91 3.12
C VAL A 139 -1.76 -13.75 4.19
N ARG A 140 -1.81 -15.06 3.95
CA ARG A 140 -2.28 -16.04 4.92
C ARG A 140 -1.11 -16.59 5.70
N ASP A 141 -1.19 -16.54 7.02
CA ASP A 141 -0.18 -17.08 7.92
C ASP A 141 -0.41 -18.58 8.13
N SER A 142 0.60 -19.40 7.87
CA SER A 142 0.48 -20.87 7.96
C SER A 142 0.33 -21.39 9.38
N THR A 143 0.78 -20.62 10.39
CA THR A 143 0.79 -21.05 11.79
C THR A 143 -0.57 -20.81 12.47
N SER A 144 -1.15 -19.64 12.24
CA SER A 144 -2.41 -19.18 12.84
C SER A 144 -3.61 -19.36 11.91
N ALA A 145 -3.37 -19.67 10.63
CA ALA A 145 -4.37 -19.70 9.56
C ALA A 145 -5.12 -18.36 9.36
N ARG A 146 -4.60 -17.26 9.92
CA ARG A 146 -5.19 -15.92 9.83
C ARG A 146 -4.68 -15.19 8.60
N THR A 147 -5.51 -14.31 8.05
CA THR A 147 -5.14 -13.43 6.95
C THR A 147 -4.78 -12.05 7.48
N THR A 148 -3.71 -11.47 6.94
CA THR A 148 -3.35 -10.07 7.13
C THR A 148 -3.51 -9.31 5.83
N VAL A 149 -3.92 -8.06 5.91
CA VAL A 149 -3.87 -7.11 4.80
C VAL A 149 -2.75 -6.12 5.06
N GLY A 150 -1.89 -5.93 4.07
CA GLY A 150 -0.82 -4.95 4.05
C GLY A 150 -1.06 -3.91 2.97
N TYR A 151 -0.71 -2.65 3.24
CA TYR A 151 -0.75 -1.60 2.24
C TYR A 151 0.45 -0.64 2.38
N PRO A 152 0.94 -0.07 1.27
CA PRO A 152 2.02 0.91 1.31
C PRO A 152 1.64 2.16 2.08
N SER A 153 2.58 2.70 2.87
CA SER A 153 2.48 3.99 3.54
C SER A 153 3.84 4.70 3.53
N PRO A 154 3.89 6.01 3.85
CA PRO A 154 5.16 6.73 3.97
C PRO A 154 6.14 6.11 4.99
N LEU A 155 5.63 5.39 5.99
CA LEU A 155 6.43 4.73 7.03
C LEU A 155 6.79 3.27 6.69
N GLY A 156 6.43 2.79 5.51
CA GLY A 156 6.56 1.39 5.10
C GLY A 156 5.21 0.70 5.01
N VAL A 157 5.18 -0.63 5.17
CA VAL A 157 3.94 -1.40 5.09
C VAL A 157 3.14 -1.26 6.39
N THR A 158 1.94 -0.71 6.30
CA THR A 158 0.95 -0.81 7.37
C THR A 158 0.23 -2.14 7.24
N ARG A 159 -0.01 -2.82 8.37
CA ARG A 159 -0.70 -4.12 8.40
C ARG A 159 -1.86 -4.12 9.37
N SER A 160 -2.93 -4.84 9.02
CA SER A 160 -4.03 -5.18 9.91
C SER A 160 -4.46 -6.62 9.69
N THR A 161 -5.18 -7.18 10.66
CA THR A 161 -5.81 -8.51 10.49
C THR A 161 -7.09 -8.36 9.69
N VAL A 162 -7.37 -9.34 8.81
CA VAL A 162 -8.65 -9.49 8.13
C VAL A 162 -9.48 -10.56 8.86
N GLU A 163 -10.75 -10.25 9.13
CA GLU A 163 -11.69 -11.23 9.67
C GLU A 163 -11.89 -12.41 8.70
N PRO A 164 -12.03 -13.66 9.18
CA PRO A 164 -12.25 -14.80 8.30
C PRO A 164 -13.43 -14.66 7.32
N ALA A 165 -14.56 -14.10 7.75
CA ALA A 165 -15.73 -13.88 6.89
C ALA A 165 -15.40 -12.89 5.76
N LEU A 166 -14.83 -11.73 6.11
CA LEU A 166 -14.38 -10.75 5.14
C LEU A 166 -13.33 -11.31 4.17
N TRP A 167 -12.46 -12.21 4.62
CA TRP A 167 -11.52 -12.91 3.73
C TRP A 167 -12.22 -13.86 2.75
N GLN A 168 -13.31 -14.52 3.15
CA GLN A 168 -14.13 -15.30 2.22
C GLN A 168 -14.77 -14.40 1.16
N ASP A 169 -15.28 -13.23 1.55
CA ASP A 169 -15.87 -12.28 0.60
C ASP A 169 -14.81 -11.75 -0.38
N VAL A 170 -13.62 -11.42 0.11
CA VAL A 170 -12.48 -11.01 -0.73
C VAL A 170 -12.02 -12.10 -1.70
N THR A 171 -12.07 -13.37 -1.31
CA THR A 171 -11.61 -14.48 -2.16
C THR A 171 -12.71 -15.15 -2.98
N GLY A 172 -13.96 -14.76 -2.73
CA GLY A 172 -15.14 -15.31 -3.37
C GLY A 172 -15.04 -15.28 -4.90
N GLY A 173 -15.51 -16.37 -5.53
CA GLY A 173 -15.67 -16.42 -6.98
C GLY A 173 -14.41 -16.69 -7.80
N HIS A 174 -13.22 -16.84 -7.22
CA HIS A 174 -12.01 -17.17 -7.99
C HIS A 174 -11.23 -18.39 -7.46
N PRO A 175 -11.36 -19.58 -8.09
CA PRO A 175 -10.77 -20.84 -7.61
C PRO A 175 -9.25 -20.81 -7.38
N ALA A 176 -8.50 -20.03 -8.17
CA ALA A 176 -7.04 -19.94 -8.01
C ALA A 176 -6.59 -19.41 -6.63
N LEU A 177 -7.46 -18.67 -5.92
CA LEU A 177 -7.16 -18.14 -4.59
C LEU A 177 -7.17 -19.23 -3.50
N ALA A 178 -7.81 -20.37 -3.75
CA ALA A 178 -7.71 -21.53 -2.86
C ALA A 178 -6.30 -22.16 -2.86
N GLY A 179 -5.53 -21.93 -3.92
CA GLY A 179 -4.15 -22.41 -4.07
C GLY A 179 -3.09 -21.37 -3.69
N LEU A 180 -3.45 -20.32 -2.95
CA LEU A 180 -2.50 -19.33 -2.44
C LEU A 180 -1.56 -20.01 -1.44
N ALA A 181 -0.26 -20.00 -1.70
CA ALA A 181 0.71 -20.58 -0.78
C ALA A 181 0.89 -19.68 0.44
N ASP A 182 0.51 -20.18 1.62
CA ASP A 182 0.65 -19.48 2.90
C ASP A 182 2.07 -18.92 3.06
N ASP A 183 2.18 -17.79 3.76
CA ASP A 183 3.37 -17.00 4.09
C ASP A 183 4.12 -16.37 2.90
N VAL A 184 4.18 -17.04 1.74
CA VAL A 184 5.11 -16.68 0.65
C VAL A 184 4.44 -16.11 -0.59
N GLU A 185 3.13 -16.31 -0.74
CA GLU A 185 2.33 -15.67 -1.80
C GLU A 185 1.32 -14.72 -1.20
N ALA A 186 0.95 -13.73 -2.01
CA ALA A 186 -0.04 -12.74 -1.66
C ALA A 186 -1.05 -12.54 -2.79
N LEU A 187 -2.31 -12.29 -2.41
CA LEU A 187 -3.26 -11.62 -3.31
C LEU A 187 -2.92 -10.12 -3.32
N LEU A 188 -2.42 -9.60 -4.42
CA LEU A 188 -2.14 -8.18 -4.64
C LEU A 188 -3.30 -7.53 -5.41
N VAL A 189 -3.75 -6.37 -4.93
CA VAL A 189 -4.91 -5.64 -5.45
C VAL A 189 -4.53 -4.21 -5.77
N HIS A 190 -4.95 -3.73 -6.95
CA HIS A 190 -4.78 -2.36 -7.41
C HIS A 190 -6.08 -1.79 -7.97
N ARG A 191 -6.62 -0.80 -7.26
CA ARG A 191 -7.93 -0.16 -7.52
C ARG A 191 -7.85 1.32 -7.89
N THR A 192 -6.65 1.88 -8.07
CA THR A 192 -6.53 3.31 -8.44
C THR A 192 -6.80 3.57 -9.93
N ARG A 193 -6.96 2.51 -10.73
CA ARG A 193 -7.29 2.56 -12.16
C ARG A 193 -8.75 2.16 -12.40
N PRO A 194 -9.37 2.60 -13.51
CA PRO A 194 -10.73 2.20 -13.88
C PRO A 194 -10.93 0.69 -13.98
N ALA A 195 -9.89 -0.04 -14.40
CA ALA A 195 -9.85 -1.50 -14.34
C ALA A 195 -9.07 -1.93 -13.10
N HIS A 196 -9.76 -2.51 -12.13
CA HIS A 196 -9.12 -3.10 -10.96
C HIS A 196 -8.25 -4.29 -11.39
N GLU A 197 -7.01 -4.33 -10.91
CA GLU A 197 -6.08 -5.41 -11.19
C GLU A 197 -5.89 -6.29 -9.95
N HIS A 198 -6.02 -7.60 -10.12
CA HIS A 198 -5.86 -8.59 -9.06
C HIS A 198 -4.83 -9.63 -9.50
N TRP A 199 -3.90 -9.95 -8.61
CA TRP A 199 -2.79 -10.83 -8.91
C TRP A 199 -2.48 -11.75 -7.72
N ILE A 200 -2.11 -12.99 -8.00
CA ILE A 200 -1.28 -13.76 -7.07
C ILE A 200 0.18 -13.45 -7.41
N VAL A 201 0.93 -12.98 -6.42
CA VAL A 201 2.36 -12.65 -6.56
C VAL A 201 3.15 -13.20 -5.38
N PRO A 202 4.48 -13.36 -5.52
CA PRO A 202 5.36 -13.61 -4.40
C PRO A 202 5.36 -12.44 -3.40
N LEU A 203 5.54 -12.71 -2.11
CA LEU A 203 5.46 -11.68 -1.06
C LEU A 203 6.52 -10.57 -1.20
N ASP A 204 7.69 -10.87 -1.75
CA ASP A 204 8.74 -9.88 -2.03
C ASP A 204 8.34 -8.86 -3.10
N ASP A 205 7.48 -9.22 -4.05
CA ASP A 205 6.90 -8.25 -4.98
C ASP A 205 6.02 -7.22 -4.25
N CYS A 206 5.28 -7.63 -3.22
CA CYS A 206 4.52 -6.70 -2.38
C CYS A 206 5.43 -5.75 -1.61
N TYR A 207 6.56 -6.24 -1.09
CA TYR A 207 7.54 -5.38 -0.44
C TYR A 207 8.28 -4.47 -1.42
N ARG A 208 8.58 -4.95 -2.63
CA ARG A 208 9.14 -4.14 -3.73
C ARG A 208 8.19 -3.01 -4.10
N LEU A 209 6.89 -3.29 -4.22
CA LEU A 209 5.86 -2.27 -4.44
C LEU A 209 5.83 -1.25 -3.29
N ALA A 210 5.82 -1.72 -2.05
CA ALA A 210 5.81 -0.82 -0.89
C ALA A 210 7.06 0.06 -0.81
N ALA A 211 8.24 -0.51 -1.11
CA ALA A 211 9.50 0.22 -1.18
C ALA A 211 9.48 1.27 -2.31
N LEU A 212 8.95 0.92 -3.48
CA LEU A 212 8.77 1.83 -4.61
C LEU A 212 7.85 3.00 -4.22
N VAL A 213 6.67 2.72 -3.66
CA VAL A 213 5.73 3.76 -3.22
C VAL A 213 6.40 4.68 -2.20
N ARG A 214 7.07 4.12 -1.19
CA ARG A 214 7.78 4.89 -0.16
C ARG A 214 8.90 5.75 -0.74
N THR A 215 9.61 5.27 -1.76
CA THR A 215 10.75 5.97 -2.37
C THR A 215 10.28 7.19 -3.17
N HIS A 216 9.17 7.05 -3.90
CA HIS A 216 8.66 8.10 -4.77
C HIS A 216 7.60 8.98 -4.09
N TRP A 217 7.18 8.66 -2.86
CA TRP A 217 6.13 9.39 -2.15
C TRP A 217 6.48 10.87 -1.96
N LYS A 218 5.62 11.75 -2.48
CA LYS A 218 5.73 13.20 -2.31
C LYS A 218 4.39 13.82 -1.90
N GLY A 219 4.43 14.73 -0.92
CA GLY A 219 3.25 15.46 -0.44
C GLY A 219 2.23 14.58 0.30
N LEU A 220 0.99 15.08 0.44
CA LEU A 220 -0.08 14.41 1.19
C LEU A 220 -0.73 13.23 0.42
N GLY A 221 -0.62 13.21 -0.91
CA GLY A 221 -1.27 12.22 -1.77
C GLY A 221 -0.32 11.40 -2.64
N GLY A 222 0.99 11.38 -2.33
CA GLY A 222 2.00 10.62 -3.07
C GLY A 222 2.47 11.25 -4.39
N GLY A 223 1.63 12.05 -5.06
CA GLY A 223 1.95 12.77 -6.29
C GLY A 223 1.90 11.89 -7.55
N ALA A 224 1.82 12.52 -8.73
CA ALA A 224 1.66 11.83 -10.02
C ALA A 224 2.80 10.83 -10.33
N GLU A 225 4.02 11.12 -9.87
CA GLU A 225 5.20 10.26 -10.06
C GLU A 225 5.02 8.87 -9.42
N VAL A 226 4.43 8.76 -8.23
CA VAL A 226 4.14 7.46 -7.60
C VAL A 226 3.17 6.66 -8.45
N HIS A 227 2.12 7.30 -8.97
CA HIS A 227 1.12 6.62 -9.78
C HIS A 227 1.71 6.06 -11.08
N GLU A 228 2.65 6.78 -11.70
CA GLU A 228 3.39 6.32 -12.88
C GLU A 228 4.24 5.09 -12.54
N HIS A 229 5.08 5.15 -11.50
CA HIS A 229 5.95 4.04 -11.10
C HIS A 229 5.15 2.80 -10.64
N VAL A 230 4.03 2.99 -9.92
CA VAL A 230 3.10 1.90 -9.59
C VAL A 230 2.53 1.31 -10.88
N GLY A 231 2.13 2.15 -11.82
CA GLY A 231 1.60 1.70 -13.10
C GLY A 231 2.59 0.87 -13.93
N GLU A 232 3.85 1.27 -13.97
CA GLU A 232 4.95 0.53 -14.59
C GLU A 232 5.23 -0.78 -13.87
N PHE A 233 5.16 -0.78 -12.53
CA PHE A 233 5.32 -1.99 -11.72
C PHE A 233 4.29 -3.07 -12.11
N PHE A 234 3.00 -2.72 -12.20
CA PHE A 234 1.95 -3.66 -12.59
C PHE A 234 2.10 -4.11 -14.05
N THR A 235 2.51 -3.22 -14.95
CA THR A 235 2.86 -3.57 -16.34
C THR A 235 4.01 -4.58 -16.38
N ALA A 236 5.00 -4.43 -15.50
CA ALA A 236 6.13 -5.34 -15.40
C ALA A 236 5.78 -6.71 -14.79
N LEU A 237 4.76 -6.81 -13.93
CA LEU A 237 4.28 -8.09 -13.39
C LEU A 237 3.78 -9.04 -14.48
N ALA A 238 3.21 -8.50 -15.55
CA ALA A 238 2.71 -9.26 -16.70
C ALA A 238 3.84 -9.86 -17.55
N ARG A 239 5.07 -9.36 -17.42
CA ARG A 239 6.23 -9.95 -18.08
C ARG A 239 6.73 -11.11 -17.24
N PRO A 240 7.21 -12.21 -17.87
CA PRO A 240 8.00 -13.20 -17.15
C PRO A 240 9.09 -12.47 -16.37
N ALA A 241 9.24 -12.81 -15.08
CA ALA A 241 10.39 -12.35 -14.34
C ALA A 241 11.64 -12.69 -15.19
N PRO A 242 12.56 -11.73 -15.44
CA PRO A 242 13.72 -12.00 -16.28
C PRO A 242 14.37 -13.29 -15.79
N GLY A 243 14.42 -14.26 -16.70
CA GLY A 243 14.66 -15.66 -16.38
C GLY A 243 15.94 -15.83 -15.58
N ARG A 244 15.74 -16.28 -14.34
CA ARG A 244 16.73 -17.01 -13.57
C ARG A 244 16.62 -18.42 -14.11
N ALA A 245 17.44 -18.72 -15.10
CA ALA A 245 17.30 -19.93 -15.90
C ALA A 245 17.17 -21.17 -15.00
N HIS A 246 15.96 -21.74 -14.96
CA HIS A 246 15.79 -23.15 -14.64
C HIS A 246 16.43 -23.92 -15.79
N HIS A 247 17.64 -24.45 -15.57
CA HIS A 247 18.18 -25.47 -16.44
C HIS A 247 17.30 -26.70 -16.23
N GLN A 248 16.39 -26.91 -17.16
CA GLN A 248 15.64 -28.14 -17.30
C GLN A 248 16.61 -29.12 -17.94
N GLU A 249 17.33 -29.90 -17.12
CA GLU A 249 17.97 -31.12 -17.62
C GLU A 249 16.85 -32.08 -18.01
N ALA A 250 16.66 -32.19 -19.32
CA ALA A 250 15.94 -33.29 -19.96
C ALA A 250 16.81 -34.57 -19.90
N PRO A 251 16.18 -35.75 -19.99
CA PRO A 251 16.64 -37.00 -19.34
C PRO A 251 17.93 -37.61 -19.89
#